data_AF-A0A957PY24-F1
#
_entry.id   AF-A0A957PY24-F1
#
_cell.length_a   1.000
_cell.length_b   1.000
_cell.length_c   1.000
_cell.angle_alpha   90.00
_cell.angle_beta   90.00
_cell.angle_gamma   90.00
#
_symmetry.space_group_name_H-M   'P 1'
#
loop_
_entity.id
_entity.type
_entity.pdbx_description
1 polymer ?
#
loop_
_entity_poly.entity_id
_entity_poly.type
_entity_poly.pdbx_seq_one_letter_code
_entity_poly.pdbx_strand_id
1 'polypeptide(L)'
;MTPPEQLAREKIDRLLQNAGWTIQDRADFNRNAALGVAVREFQLPAGPCDYLLFVQGKAAGVIEAKKLGATLCSVAEELEKV
;
A
#
# COMPACT_ATOMS: atom_id res chain seq x y z
N MET A 1 16.72 -8.09 -17.55
CA MET A 1 16.26 -6.69 -17.56
C MET A 1 15.10 -6.62 -16.58
N THR A 2 15.30 -6.01 -15.41
CA THR A 2 14.24 -5.92 -14.39
C THR A 2 13.16 -4.96 -14.91
N PRO A 3 11.87 -5.34 -14.89
CA PRO A 3 10.82 -4.46 -15.34
C PRO A 3 10.79 -3.18 -14.49
N PRO A 4 10.47 -2.01 -15.07
CA PRO A 4 10.43 -0.73 -14.35
C PRO A 4 9.46 -0.76 -13.16
N GLU A 5 8.42 -1.59 -13.24
CA GLU A 5 7.46 -1.84 -12.15
C GLU A 5 8.10 -2.54 -10.94
N GLN A 6 9.08 -3.42 -11.17
CA GLN A 6 9.79 -4.10 -10.08
C GLN A 6 10.71 -3.15 -9.32
N LEU A 7 11.39 -2.23 -10.03
CA LEU A 7 12.18 -1.17 -9.40
C LEU A 7 11.31 -0.21 -8.58
N ALA A 8 10.11 0.12 -9.07
CA ALA A 8 9.15 0.91 -8.32
C ALA A 8 8.70 0.17 -7.04
N ARG A 9 8.43 -1.14 -7.16
CA ARG A 9 8.03 -2.00 -6.04
C ARG A 9 9.11 -2.03 -4.95
N GLU A 10 10.36 -2.30 -5.32
CA GLU A 10 11.50 -2.29 -4.38
C GLU A 10 11.69 -0.95 -3.68
N LYS A 11 11.45 0.16 -4.38
CA LYS A 11 11.52 1.51 -3.79
C LYS A 11 10.39 1.74 -2.79
N ILE A 12 9.16 1.36 -3.13
CA ILE A 12 7.99 1.47 -2.25
C ILE A 12 8.21 0.62 -0.99
N ASP A 13 8.71 -0.60 -1.14
CA ASP A 13 9.01 -1.48 -0.01
C ASP A 13 9.99 -0.84 0.97
N ARG A 14 11.09 -0.27 0.47
CA ARG A 14 12.07 0.42 1.32
C ARG A 14 11.46 1.63 2.03
N LEU A 15 10.59 2.40 1.35
CA LEU A 15 9.93 3.55 1.96
C LEU A 15 8.95 3.12 3.07
N LEU A 16 8.17 2.07 2.83
CA LEU A 16 7.25 1.51 3.81
C LEU A 16 7.98 0.95 5.03
N GLN A 17 9.04 0.17 4.82
CA GLN A 17 9.89 -0.36 5.90
C GLN A 17 10.51 0.77 6.73
N ASN A 18 11.06 1.81 6.07
CA ASN A 18 11.63 2.96 6.77
C ASN A 18 10.58 3.78 7.53
N ALA A 19 9.33 3.80 7.06
CA ALA A 19 8.21 4.40 7.75
C ALA A 19 7.63 3.52 8.87
N GLY A 20 8.24 2.35 9.15
CA GLY A 20 7.83 1.44 10.22
C GLY A 20 6.67 0.51 9.87
N TRP A 21 6.33 0.39 8.58
CA TRP A 21 5.28 -0.52 8.12
C TRP A 21 5.80 -1.95 8.01
N THR A 22 4.99 -2.90 8.48
CA THR A 22 5.23 -4.32 8.23
C THR A 22 4.62 -4.69 6.88
N ILE A 23 5.48 -5.07 5.95
CA ILE A 23 5.05 -5.51 4.62
C ILE A 23 4.73 -6.99 4.68
N GLN A 24 3.58 -7.36 4.14
CA GLN A 24 3.10 -8.73 4.09
C GLN A 24 2.59 -9.07 2.70
N ASP A 25 2.74 -10.32 2.31
CA ASP A 25 2.08 -10.85 1.13
C ASP A 25 0.67 -11.31 1.50
N ARG A 26 -0.22 -11.39 0.52
CA ARG A 26 -1.62 -11.79 0.73
C ARG A 26 -1.77 -13.15 1.43
N ALA A 27 -0.81 -14.07 1.22
CA ALA A 27 -0.80 -15.39 1.85
C ALA A 27 -0.61 -15.34 3.37
N ASP A 28 0.17 -14.37 3.85
CA ASP A 28 0.54 -14.19 5.25
C ASP A 28 -0.22 -13.05 5.91
N PHE A 29 -1.38 -12.67 5.34
CA PHE A 29 -2.12 -11.49 5.75
C PHE A 29 -2.58 -11.54 7.22
N ASN A 30 -1.95 -10.71 8.03
CA ASN A 30 -2.28 -10.43 9.41
C ASN A 30 -2.28 -8.91 9.65
N ARG A 31 -3.47 -8.32 9.57
CA ARG A 31 -3.71 -6.89 9.80
C ARG A 31 -3.37 -6.40 11.23
N ASN A 32 -3.14 -7.32 12.18
CA ASN A 32 -2.78 -7.02 13.56
C ASN A 32 -1.31 -7.31 13.88
N ALA A 33 -0.48 -7.64 12.88
CA ALA A 33 0.94 -7.92 13.11
C ALA A 33 1.73 -6.70 13.59
N ALA A 34 1.27 -5.49 13.25
CA ALA A 34 1.89 -4.23 13.64
C ALA A 34 0.85 -3.09 13.66
N LEU A 35 1.29 -1.92 14.13
CA LEU A 35 0.48 -0.69 14.08
C LEU A 35 0.17 -0.28 12.62
N GLY A 36 1.15 -0.42 11.72
CA GLY A 36 1.02 -0.20 10.28
C GLY A 36 1.37 -1.47 9.51
N VAL A 37 0.43 -1.98 8.70
CA VAL A 37 0.60 -3.19 7.87
C VAL A 37 0.31 -2.85 6.41
N ALA A 38 1.26 -3.13 5.52
CA ALA A 38 1.11 -2.95 4.08
C ALA A 38 1.03 -4.33 3.41
N VAL A 39 -0.05 -4.60 2.68
CA VAL A 39 -0.29 -5.91 2.07
C VAL A 39 -0.17 -5.82 0.58
N ARG A 40 0.72 -6.63 -0.02
CA ARG A 40 0.95 -6.64 -1.47
C ARG A 40 -0.17 -7.36 -2.23
N GLU A 41 -0.40 -6.91 -3.46
CA GLU A 41 -1.21 -7.58 -4.49
C GLU A 41 -2.60 -7.98 -3.99
N PHE A 42 -3.29 -7.02 -3.37
CA PHE A 42 -4.57 -7.27 -2.76
C PHE A 42 -5.72 -7.07 -3.75
N GLN A 43 -6.65 -8.03 -3.79
CA GLN A 43 -7.84 -7.95 -4.62
C GLN A 43 -8.96 -7.27 -3.85
N LEU A 44 -9.34 -6.06 -4.26
CA LEU A 44 -10.52 -5.37 -3.73
C LEU A 44 -11.72 -5.59 -4.68
N PRO A 45 -12.97 -5.44 -4.18
CA PRO A 45 -14.16 -5.46 -5.02
C PRO A 45 -14.15 -4.39 -6.11
N ALA A 46 -13.45 -3.27 -5.87
CA ALA A 46 -13.30 -2.16 -6.81
C ALA A 46 -12.19 -2.38 -7.86
N GLY A 47 -11.34 -3.40 -7.69
CA GLY A 47 -10.21 -3.68 -8.57
C GLY A 47 -8.98 -4.21 -7.82
N PRO A 48 -7.98 -4.75 -8.54
CA PRO A 48 -6.69 -5.11 -7.93
C PRO A 48 -5.93 -3.84 -7.52
N CYS A 49 -5.14 -3.92 -6.44
CA CYS A 49 -4.23 -2.86 -6.02
C CYS A 49 -2.85 -3.45 -5.67
N ASP A 50 -1.79 -2.66 -5.85
CA ASP A 50 -0.42 -3.11 -5.56
C ASP A 50 -0.16 -3.24 -4.06
N TYR A 51 -0.62 -2.28 -3.25
CA TYR A 51 -0.56 -2.36 -1.80
C TYR A 51 -1.85 -1.87 -1.14
N LEU A 52 -2.30 -2.59 -0.14
CA LEU A 52 -3.36 -2.18 0.77
C LEU A 52 -2.77 -1.87 2.14
N LEU A 53 -3.01 -0.66 2.64
CA LEU A 53 -2.50 -0.17 3.91
C LEU A 53 -3.53 -0.35 5.02
N PHE A 54 -3.09 -0.88 6.15
CA PHE A 54 -3.85 -0.98 7.38
C PHE A 54 -3.15 -0.23 8.51
N VAL A 55 -3.91 0.58 9.25
CA VAL A 55 -3.46 1.20 10.50
C VAL A 55 -4.36 0.69 11.61
N GLN A 56 -3.77 0.10 12.66
CA GLN A 56 -4.50 -0.54 13.77
C GLN A 56 -5.57 -1.54 13.28
N GLY A 57 -5.24 -2.32 12.25
CA GLY A 57 -6.14 -3.32 11.67
C GLY A 57 -7.33 -2.75 10.88
N LYS A 58 -7.39 -1.43 10.67
CA LYS A 58 -8.39 -0.76 9.81
C LYS A 58 -7.75 -0.37 8.49
N ALA A 59 -8.46 -0.56 7.38
CA ALA A 59 -7.98 -0.12 6.07
C ALA A 59 -7.85 1.40 6.05
N ALA A 60 -6.65 1.89 5.76
CA ALA A 60 -6.31 3.32 5.74
C ALA A 60 -6.20 3.86 4.31
N GLY A 61 -5.83 3.02 3.33
CA GLY A 61 -5.71 3.43 1.94
C GLY A 61 -5.03 2.38 1.07
N VAL A 62 -4.83 2.71 -0.20
CA VAL A 62 -4.13 1.85 -1.18
C VAL A 62 -2.97 2.61 -1.79
N ILE A 63 -1.90 1.90 -2.15
CA ILE A 63 -0.81 2.44 -2.98
C ILE A 63 -0.85 1.69 -4.30
N GLU A 64 -0.88 2.43 -5.41
CA GLU A 64 -0.70 1.90 -6.76
C GLU A 64 0.71 2.19 -7.24
N ALA A 65 1.44 1.15 -7.66
CA ALA A 65 2.74 1.30 -8.26
C ALA A 65 2.55 1.78 -9.72
N LYS A 66 2.78 3.06 -9.97
CA LYS A 66 2.82 3.60 -11.35
C LYS A 66 4.26 3.74 -11.83
N LYS A 67 4.43 3.75 -13.17
CA LYS A 67 5.70 4.15 -13.80
C LYS A 67 6.07 5.56 -13.34
N LEU A 68 7.36 5.79 -13.07
CA LEU A 68 7.90 7.09 -12.66
C LEU A 68 7.45 8.17 -13.66
N GLY A 69 6.61 9.13 -13.25
CA GLY A 69 6.11 10.21 -14.11
C GLY A 69 4.59 10.44 -14.15
N ALA A 70 3.78 9.66 -13.42
CA ALA A 70 2.35 9.92 -13.29
C ALA A 70 2.02 10.66 -11.98
N THR A 71 1.33 11.80 -12.08
CA THR A 71 0.81 12.57 -10.95
C THR A 71 -0.26 11.77 -10.21
N LEU A 72 -0.04 11.45 -8.93
CA LEU A 72 -1.03 10.79 -8.09
C LEU A 72 -1.88 11.86 -7.40
N CYS A 73 -3.07 12.14 -7.94
CA CYS A 73 -4.10 12.88 -7.22
C CYS A 73 -5.07 11.88 -6.60
N SER A 74 -4.98 11.70 -5.29
CA SER A 74 -6.09 11.25 -4.45
C SER A 74 -5.85 11.86 -3.07
N VAL A 75 -6.31 13.10 -2.92
CA VAL A 75 -6.73 13.58 -1.60
C VAL A 75 -7.90 12.67 -1.23
N ALA A 76 -7.67 11.76 -0.29
CA ALA A 76 -8.77 11.13 0.44
C ALA A 76 -9.42 12.25 1.23
N GLU A 77 -10.60 12.69 0.78
CA GLU A 77 -11.39 13.72 1.42
C GLU A 77 -11.59 13.33 2.89
N GLU A 78 -11.18 14.25 3.74
CA GLU A 78 -11.27 14.20 5.19
C GLU A 78 -12.72 13.92 5.61
N LEU A 79 -12.90 12.96 6.52
CA LEU A 79 -14.15 12.80 7.25
C LEU A 79 -14.31 14.00 8.21
N GLU A 80 -14.87 15.11 7.73
CA GLU A 80 -15.44 16.11 8.64
C GLU A 80 -16.72 15.54 9.25
N LYS A 81 -16.61 15.14 10.52
CA LYS A 81 -17.76 15.20 11.43
C LYS A 81 -18.01 16.66 11.76
N VAL A 82 -19.17 17.19 11.36
CA VAL A 82 -20.00 18.09 12.20
C VAL A 82 -21.46 17.73 11.98
#